data_AF-L8X7F5-F1
#
_entry.id   AF-L8X7F5-F1
#
_cell.length_a   1.000
_cell.length_b   1.000
_cell.length_c   1.000
_cell.angle_alpha   90.00
_cell.angle_beta   90.00
_cell.angle_gamma   90.00
#
_symmetry.space_group_name_H-M   'P 1'
#
loop_
_entity.id
_entity.type
_entity.pdbx_description
1 polymer ?
#
loop_
_entity_poly.entity_id
_entity_poly.type
_entity_poly.pdbx_seq_one_letter_code
_entity_poly.pdbx_strand_id
1 'polypeptide(L)'
;MCANTPLAQYEAMEYNAWINQADEATIMREIRERVAGPGWDNVRPALDLTVRAWIMHAFLLRSIPDYNTAVHLLQKVQRFLTWGDHQWPDVPTSQRGVIFEHTFRRSVKRPNSPFSLAELKNTSAAILEDVEQHPPESEDKEKLTPGYIAAYWLYPTAEALIIDGFYHMQLALTSVPVDPVKQKANFRLAYEKYLSGAERFPKDDENHAYYLKSALECLMESGATLTETLPLMERVRKATPLMKNIWETSGMALCGRDAALQAVISFEEGVQKQLKDGTLTMNDSVTMPHSGNL
;
A
#
# COMPACT_ATOMS: atom_id res chain seq x y z
N MET A 1 -1.17 -26.86 7.43
CA MET A 1 -0.02 -26.86 8.36
C MET A 1 1.18 -26.28 7.61
N CYS A 2 1.23 -24.96 7.47
CA CYS A 2 2.41 -24.30 6.91
C CYS A 2 3.44 -24.14 8.02
N ALA A 3 4.69 -24.39 7.68
CA ALA A 3 5.82 -24.41 8.60
C ALA A 3 5.97 -23.05 9.31
N ASN A 4 5.50 -22.97 10.55
CA ASN A 4 6.08 -22.04 11.51
C ASN A 4 7.57 -22.40 11.59
N THR A 5 8.44 -21.44 11.27
CA THR A 5 9.88 -21.64 11.37
C THR A 5 10.22 -22.09 12.80
N PRO A 6 11.06 -23.13 13.00
CA PRO A 6 11.38 -23.67 14.32
C PRO A 6 11.85 -22.61 15.33
N LEU A 7 12.50 -21.56 14.83
CA LEU A 7 12.97 -20.42 15.63
C LEU A 7 11.82 -19.59 16.23
N ALA A 8 10.80 -19.24 15.45
CA ALA A 8 9.66 -18.46 15.94
C ALA A 8 8.83 -19.23 16.99
N GLN A 9 8.77 -20.57 16.86
CA GLN A 9 8.14 -21.42 17.87
C GLN A 9 8.96 -21.48 19.16
N TYR A 10 10.28 -21.57 19.06
CA TYR A 10 11.18 -21.57 20.21
C TYR A 10 11.09 -20.26 21.00
N GLU A 11 11.21 -19.12 20.31
CA GLU A 11 11.06 -17.80 20.92
C GLU A 11 9.67 -17.61 21.53
N ALA A 12 8.62 -18.12 20.88
CA ALA A 12 7.27 -18.03 21.43
C ALA A 12 7.09 -18.85 22.70
N MET A 13 7.78 -19.99 22.84
CA MET A 13 7.82 -20.75 24.08
C MET A 13 8.59 -20.00 25.17
N GLU A 14 9.73 -19.41 24.83
CA GLU A 14 10.55 -18.63 25.76
C GLU A 14 9.77 -17.44 26.35
N TYR A 15 9.12 -16.65 25.49
CA TYR A 15 8.37 -15.47 25.90
C TYR A 15 6.91 -15.75 26.27
N ASN A 16 6.44 -17.00 26.18
CA ASN A 16 5.04 -17.38 26.36
C ASN A 16 4.07 -16.58 25.46
N ALA A 17 4.45 -16.39 24.20
CA ALA A 17 3.71 -15.63 23.19
C ALA A 17 2.50 -16.41 22.64
N TRP A 18 1.51 -15.68 22.11
CA TRP A 18 0.21 -16.21 21.68
C TRP A 18 0.15 -16.55 20.19
N ILE A 19 1.28 -16.96 19.59
CA ILE A 19 1.39 -17.12 18.13
C ILE A 19 0.41 -18.16 17.55
N ASN A 20 0.03 -19.18 18.34
CA ASN A 20 -0.89 -20.25 17.94
C ASN A 20 -2.30 -20.10 18.54
N GLN A 21 -2.56 -19.05 19.32
CA GLN A 21 -3.87 -18.85 19.96
C GLN A 21 -4.83 -18.16 18.99
N ALA A 22 -5.92 -18.85 18.67
CA ALA A 22 -6.92 -18.34 17.73
C ALA A 22 -7.84 -17.31 18.39
N ASP A 23 -8.25 -17.56 19.64
CA ASP A 23 -9.25 -16.76 20.34
C ASP A 23 -8.69 -15.43 20.86
N GLU A 24 -9.07 -14.33 20.20
CA GLU A 24 -8.70 -12.96 20.58
C GLU A 24 -9.15 -12.62 22.01
N ALA A 25 -10.33 -13.08 22.44
CA ALA A 25 -10.87 -12.73 23.74
C ALA A 25 -10.05 -13.36 24.88
N THR A 26 -9.63 -14.62 24.71
CA THR A 26 -8.70 -15.29 25.64
C THR A 26 -7.36 -14.56 25.70
N ILE A 27 -6.78 -14.18 24.56
CA ILE A 27 -5.52 -13.43 24.53
C ILE A 27 -5.66 -12.11 25.29
N MET A 28 -6.70 -11.34 24.99
CA MET A 28 -6.97 -10.04 25.65
C MET A 28 -7.13 -10.17 27.16
N ARG A 29 -7.80 -11.23 27.64
CA ARG A 29 -7.93 -11.53 29.08
C ARG A 29 -6.58 -11.87 29.70
N GLU A 30 -5.84 -12.81 29.11
CA GLU A 30 -4.54 -13.24 29.64
C GLU A 30 -3.53 -12.10 29.70
N ILE A 31 -3.53 -11.20 28.71
CA ILE A 31 -2.65 -10.02 28.73
C ILE A 31 -2.97 -9.16 29.96
N ARG A 32 -4.25 -8.87 30.23
CA ARG A 32 -4.63 -8.06 31.40
C ARG A 32 -4.18 -8.72 32.71
N GLU A 33 -4.38 -10.03 32.83
CA GLU A 33 -3.93 -10.80 34.00
C GLU A 33 -2.41 -10.75 34.16
N ARG A 34 -1.66 -10.92 33.06
CA ARG A 34 -0.19 -10.87 33.10
C ARG A 34 0.36 -9.47 33.35
N VAL A 35 -0.30 -8.42 32.86
CA VAL A 35 0.06 -7.03 33.17
C VAL A 35 -0.18 -6.74 34.65
N ALA A 36 -1.26 -7.26 35.24
CA ALA A 36 -1.58 -7.05 36.66
C ALA A 36 -0.70 -7.86 37.62
N GLY A 37 -0.19 -9.02 37.20
CA GLY A 37 0.69 -9.88 37.98
C GLY A 37 2.18 -9.68 37.64
N PRO A 38 2.75 -10.48 36.73
CA PRO A 38 4.15 -10.39 36.29
C PRO A 38 4.61 -9.01 35.78
N GLY A 39 3.71 -8.19 35.26
CA GLY A 39 4.01 -6.84 34.77
C GLY A 39 4.52 -6.78 33.33
N TRP A 40 4.85 -5.56 32.88
CA TRP A 40 5.19 -5.26 31.48
C TRP A 40 6.46 -5.93 30.99
N ASP A 41 7.47 -6.15 31.84
CA ASP A 41 8.72 -6.80 31.41
C ASP A 41 8.49 -8.22 30.90
N ASN A 42 7.48 -8.91 31.44
CA ASN A 42 7.05 -10.21 30.95
C ASN A 42 6.14 -10.11 29.71
N VAL A 43 5.19 -9.16 29.73
CA VAL A 43 4.14 -9.07 28.71
C VAL A 43 4.62 -8.44 27.41
N ARG A 44 5.43 -7.39 27.49
CA ARG A 44 5.93 -6.63 26.33
C ARG A 44 6.62 -7.53 25.29
N PRO A 45 7.61 -8.38 25.63
CA PRO A 45 8.25 -9.24 24.63
C PRO A 45 7.28 -10.29 24.05
N ALA A 46 6.37 -10.83 24.87
CA ALA A 46 5.35 -11.77 24.40
C ALA A 46 4.40 -11.13 23.37
N LEU A 47 3.98 -9.89 23.62
CA LEU A 47 3.14 -9.10 22.73
C LEU A 47 3.85 -8.75 21.43
N ASP A 48 5.08 -8.22 21.50
CA ASP A 48 5.86 -7.83 20.33
C ASP A 48 6.06 -9.02 19.39
N LEU A 49 6.46 -10.18 19.92
CA LEU A 49 6.63 -11.40 19.14
C LEU A 49 5.29 -11.88 18.55
N THR A 50 4.20 -11.85 19.33
CA THR A 50 2.87 -12.27 18.85
C THR A 50 2.42 -11.44 17.65
N VAL A 51 2.48 -10.12 17.77
CA VAL A 51 2.02 -9.20 16.71
C VAL A 51 2.89 -9.32 15.46
N ARG A 52 4.22 -9.35 15.62
CA ARG A 52 5.15 -9.51 14.49
C ARG A 52 4.97 -10.86 13.80
N ALA A 53 4.78 -11.94 14.56
CA ALA A 53 4.51 -13.26 14.00
C ALA A 53 3.21 -13.27 13.17
N TRP A 54 2.14 -12.62 13.65
CA TRP A 54 0.90 -12.49 12.88
C TRP A 54 1.09 -11.68 11.59
N ILE A 55 1.81 -10.56 11.64
CA ILE A 55 2.11 -9.75 10.45
C ILE A 55 2.93 -10.55 9.44
N MET A 56 4.00 -11.22 9.89
CA MET A 56 4.85 -12.05 9.04
C MET A 56 4.08 -13.22 8.44
N HIS A 57 3.22 -13.88 9.22
CA HIS A 57 2.38 -14.96 8.72
C HIS A 57 1.39 -14.45 7.66
N ALA A 58 0.77 -13.29 7.87
CA ALA A 58 -0.10 -12.68 6.85
C ALA A 58 0.68 -12.35 5.57
N PHE A 59 1.91 -11.84 5.70
CA PHE A 59 2.76 -11.56 4.55
C PHE A 59 3.11 -12.84 3.76
N LEU A 60 3.47 -13.92 4.45
CA LEU A 60 3.78 -15.21 3.82
C LEU A 60 2.55 -15.83 3.14
N LEU A 61 1.36 -15.68 3.74
CA LEU A 61 0.11 -16.17 3.15
C LEU A 61 -0.25 -15.44 1.85
N ARG A 62 0.19 -14.19 1.64
CA ARG A 62 0.01 -13.48 0.35
C ARG A 62 0.78 -14.11 -0.80
N SER A 63 1.83 -14.88 -0.52
CA SER A 63 2.58 -15.63 -1.54
C SER A 63 1.90 -16.93 -1.96
N ILE A 64 0.78 -17.28 -1.33
CA ILE A 64 -0.06 -18.45 -1.61
C ILE A 64 -1.47 -17.92 -1.98
N PRO A 65 -2.30 -18.65 -2.76
CA PRO A 65 -3.66 -18.20 -3.11
C PRO A 65 -4.66 -18.12 -1.93
N ASP A 66 -4.19 -17.86 -0.71
CA ASP A 66 -5.02 -17.72 0.51
C ASP A 66 -5.03 -16.26 1.01
N TYR A 67 -5.43 -15.36 0.11
CA TYR A 67 -5.50 -13.93 0.38
C TYR A 67 -6.46 -13.61 1.53
N ASN A 68 -7.61 -14.27 1.61
CA ASN A 68 -8.61 -14.03 2.65
C ASN A 68 -8.06 -14.26 4.06
N THR A 69 -7.28 -15.32 4.26
CA THR A 69 -6.68 -15.61 5.57
C THR A 69 -5.64 -14.54 5.94
N ALA A 70 -4.81 -14.11 5.00
CA ALA A 70 -3.85 -13.01 5.22
C ALA A 70 -4.56 -11.72 5.68
N VAL A 71 -5.71 -11.42 5.07
CA VAL A 71 -6.51 -10.24 5.36
C VAL A 71 -7.13 -10.30 6.75
N HIS A 72 -7.77 -11.42 7.08
CA HIS A 72 -8.35 -11.61 8.39
C HIS A 72 -7.30 -11.52 9.50
N LEU A 73 -6.08 -12.00 9.25
CA LEU A 73 -4.99 -11.91 10.21
C LEU A 73 -4.51 -10.46 10.40
N LEU A 74 -4.39 -9.67 9.33
CA LEU A 74 -4.04 -8.24 9.44
C LEU A 74 -5.17 -7.42 10.08
N GLN A 75 -6.44 -7.72 9.80
CA GLN A 75 -7.58 -7.11 10.49
C GLN A 75 -7.56 -7.45 11.99
N LYS A 76 -7.22 -8.70 12.35
CA LYS A 76 -7.01 -9.12 13.75
C LYS A 76 -5.90 -8.30 14.41
N VAL A 77 -4.76 -8.12 13.74
CA VAL A 77 -3.67 -7.25 14.23
C VAL A 77 -4.17 -5.82 14.46
N GLN A 78 -4.87 -5.21 13.50
CA GLN A 78 -5.39 -3.85 13.62
C GLN A 78 -6.37 -3.69 14.80
N ARG A 79 -7.32 -4.62 14.95
CA ARG A 79 -8.26 -4.63 16.10
C ARG A 79 -7.51 -4.76 17.42
N PHE A 80 -6.54 -5.67 17.47
CA PHE A 80 -5.72 -5.90 18.66
C PHE A 80 -4.93 -4.66 19.08
N LEU A 81 -4.24 -4.00 18.14
CA LEU A 81 -3.48 -2.79 18.41
C LEU A 81 -4.39 -1.63 18.82
N THR A 82 -5.57 -1.50 18.19
CA THR A 82 -6.57 -0.49 18.55
C THR A 82 -7.12 -0.73 19.95
N TRP A 83 -7.40 -1.99 20.31
CA TRP A 83 -7.82 -2.35 21.66
C TRP A 83 -6.74 -2.00 22.69
N GLY A 84 -5.49 -2.42 22.45
CA GLY A 84 -4.40 -2.19 23.40
C GLY A 84 -4.11 -0.72 23.64
N ASP A 85 -4.18 0.12 22.60
CA ASP A 85 -4.01 1.57 22.75
C ASP A 85 -5.11 2.19 23.63
N HIS A 86 -6.36 1.75 23.47
CA HIS A 86 -7.47 2.20 24.33
C HIS A 86 -7.39 1.67 25.77
N GLN A 87 -6.83 0.46 25.98
CA GLN A 87 -6.71 -0.11 27.32
C GLN A 87 -5.62 0.57 28.15
N TRP A 88 -4.54 1.01 27.49
CA TRP A 88 -3.37 1.55 28.16
C TRP A 88 -2.90 2.87 27.51
N PRO A 89 -3.76 3.92 27.48
CA PRO A 89 -3.42 5.18 26.85
C PRO A 89 -2.27 5.90 27.59
N ASP A 90 -2.21 5.75 28.91
CA ASP A 90 -1.25 6.45 29.77
C ASP A 90 0.03 5.66 30.05
N VAL A 91 0.16 4.44 29.51
CA VAL A 91 1.36 3.62 29.72
C VAL A 91 2.44 4.04 28.73
N PRO A 92 3.64 4.44 29.19
CA PRO A 92 4.73 4.85 28.29
C PRO A 92 5.12 3.75 27.30
N THR A 93 5.50 4.13 26.08
CA THR A 93 5.96 3.17 25.05
C THR A 93 7.09 2.28 25.55
N SER A 94 8.01 2.81 26.37
CA SER A 94 9.11 2.02 26.93
C SER A 94 8.63 0.81 27.73
N GLN A 95 7.42 0.86 28.29
CA GLN A 95 6.78 -0.25 29.01
C GLN A 95 5.85 -1.07 28.11
N ARG A 96 4.92 -0.43 27.37
CA ARG A 96 3.92 -1.16 26.57
C ARG A 96 4.46 -1.73 25.25
N GLY A 97 5.58 -1.19 24.78
CA GLY A 97 6.24 -1.58 23.54
C GLY A 97 5.85 -0.73 22.34
N VAL A 98 6.77 -0.70 21.37
CA VAL A 98 6.66 0.10 20.12
C VAL A 98 5.51 -0.32 19.21
N ILE A 99 4.98 -1.54 19.38
CA ILE A 99 3.84 -2.03 18.60
C ILE A 99 2.59 -1.16 18.75
N PHE A 100 2.47 -0.43 19.87
CA PHE A 100 1.37 0.49 20.14
C PHE A 100 1.67 1.94 19.72
N GLU A 101 2.88 2.26 19.27
CA GLU A 101 3.17 3.58 18.70
C GLU A 101 2.33 3.82 17.44
N HIS A 102 1.99 5.07 17.19
CA HIS A 102 1.17 5.44 16.04
C HIS A 102 1.86 5.10 14.71
N THR A 103 3.20 5.21 14.63
CA THR A 103 3.99 4.81 13.45
C THR A 103 3.84 3.32 13.15
N PHE A 104 3.96 2.44 14.15
CA PHE A 104 3.73 1.00 13.96
C PHE A 104 2.28 0.69 13.58
N ARG A 105 1.30 1.35 14.22
CA ARG A 105 -0.11 1.17 13.85
C ARG A 105 -0.40 1.61 12.43
N ARG A 106 0.19 2.71 11.99
CA ARG A 106 0.07 3.21 10.61
C ARG A 106 0.62 2.20 9.61
N SER A 107 1.76 1.56 9.89
CA SER A 107 2.35 0.61 8.94
C SER A 107 1.49 -0.64 8.72
N VAL A 108 0.66 -1.02 9.70
CA VAL A 108 -0.29 -2.13 9.58
C VAL A 108 -1.66 -1.72 9.03
N LYS A 109 -2.00 -0.41 9.01
CA LYS A 109 -3.19 0.13 8.34
C LYS A 109 -2.98 0.08 6.83
N ARG A 110 -3.15 -1.10 6.25
CA ARG A 110 -3.16 -1.32 4.80
C ARG A 110 -4.47 -2.01 4.42
N PRO A 111 -5.13 -1.60 3.32
CA PRO A 111 -6.25 -2.37 2.81
C PRO A 111 -5.73 -3.69 2.26
N ASN A 112 -6.08 -4.77 2.95
CA ASN A 112 -5.99 -6.13 2.45
C ASN A 112 -7.37 -6.55 1.91
N SER A 113 -7.48 -6.80 0.60
CA SER A 113 -8.70 -7.28 -0.08
C SER A 113 -9.22 -8.61 0.49
N PRO A 114 -10.53 -8.81 0.71
CA PRO A 114 -11.62 -8.13 0.03
C PRO A 114 -12.22 -6.99 0.86
N PHE A 115 -12.18 -5.77 0.30
CA PHE A 115 -12.87 -4.60 0.84
C PHE A 115 -13.86 -4.08 -0.19
N SER A 116 -15.01 -3.59 0.27
CA SER A 116 -15.91 -2.77 -0.53
C SER A 116 -15.22 -1.47 -0.96
N LEU A 117 -15.69 -0.85 -2.04
CA LEU A 117 -15.17 0.45 -2.49
C LEU A 117 -15.26 1.53 -1.40
N ALA A 118 -16.33 1.50 -0.59
CA ALA A 118 -16.50 2.43 0.53
C ALA A 118 -15.42 2.23 1.62
N GLU A 119 -15.10 0.97 1.95
CA GLU A 119 -14.03 0.67 2.92
C GLU A 119 -12.65 1.08 2.40
N LEU A 120 -12.37 0.90 1.11
CA LEU A 120 -11.13 1.39 0.49
C LEU A 120 -11.00 2.90 0.62
N LYS A 121 -12.07 3.65 0.30
CA LYS A 121 -12.11 5.12 0.41
C LYS A 121 -11.96 5.60 1.86
N ASN A 122 -12.61 4.93 2.81
CA ASN A 122 -12.50 5.26 4.23
C ASN A 122 -11.09 4.95 4.76
N THR A 123 -10.50 3.85 4.32
CA THR A 123 -9.14 3.44 4.71
C THR A 123 -8.11 4.43 4.19
N SER A 124 -8.19 4.84 2.92
CA SER A 124 -7.26 5.83 2.37
C SER A 124 -7.38 7.18 3.07
N ALA A 125 -8.60 7.66 3.32
CA ALA A 125 -8.84 8.89 4.07
C ALA A 125 -8.25 8.82 5.49
N ALA A 126 -8.48 7.72 6.21
CA ALA A 126 -7.97 7.54 7.56
C ALA A 126 -6.43 7.48 7.64
N ILE A 127 -5.75 6.93 6.62
CA ILE A 127 -4.28 6.93 6.57
C ILE A 127 -3.76 8.34 6.31
N LEU A 128 -4.36 9.08 5.37
CA LEU A 128 -3.95 10.45 5.05
C LEU A 128 -4.15 11.39 6.24
N GLU A 129 -5.28 11.28 6.92
CA GLU A 129 -5.56 12.03 8.14
C GLU A 129 -4.55 11.70 9.26
N ASP A 130 -4.22 10.41 9.44
CA ASP A 130 -3.25 9.97 10.44
C ASP A 130 -1.84 10.52 10.18
N VAL A 131 -1.41 10.56 8.91
CA VAL A 131 -0.14 11.16 8.47
C VAL A 131 -0.14 12.68 8.70
N GLU A 132 -1.24 13.36 8.39
CA GLU A 132 -1.37 14.81 8.56
C GLU A 132 -1.37 15.22 10.05
N GLN A 133 -2.05 14.46 10.90
CA GLN A 133 -2.10 14.70 12.35
C GLN A 133 -0.77 14.40 13.05
N HIS A 134 0.05 13.50 12.50
CA HIS A 134 1.34 13.11 13.06
C HIS A 134 2.42 13.20 11.99
N PRO A 135 2.85 14.41 11.59
CA PRO A 135 3.87 14.61 10.57
C PRO A 135 5.25 14.22 11.10
N PRO A 136 6.27 13.99 10.25
CA PRO A 136 7.60 13.55 10.71
C PRO A 136 8.20 14.46 11.78
N GLU A 137 7.94 15.76 11.70
CA GLU A 137 8.41 16.78 12.64
C GLU A 137 7.86 16.62 14.06
N SER A 138 6.81 15.81 14.25
CA SER A 138 6.26 15.47 15.57
C SER A 138 7.08 14.41 16.31
N GLU A 139 8.04 13.77 15.65
CA GLU A 139 8.88 12.72 16.22
C GLU A 139 10.23 13.22 16.74
N ASP A 140 10.85 12.38 17.57
CA ASP A 140 12.23 12.58 18.00
C ASP A 140 13.17 12.61 16.80
N LYS A 141 13.95 13.70 16.65
CA LYS A 141 14.86 13.90 15.52
C LYS A 141 15.86 12.75 15.32
N GLU A 142 16.25 12.08 16.41
CA GLU A 142 17.15 10.92 16.37
C GLU A 142 16.54 9.70 15.67
N LYS A 143 15.20 9.57 15.65
CA LYS A 143 14.48 8.50 14.95
C LYS A 143 14.33 8.75 13.46
N LEU A 144 14.40 10.02 13.02
CA LEU A 144 14.09 10.49 11.67
C LEU A 144 15.19 10.17 10.64
N THR A 145 15.53 8.89 10.50
CA THR A 145 16.35 8.40 9.39
C THR A 145 15.53 8.40 8.10
N PRO A 146 16.16 8.48 6.91
CA PRO A 146 15.45 8.40 5.63
C PRO A 146 14.58 7.15 5.50
N GLY A 147 15.06 5.99 5.98
CA GLY A 147 14.30 4.74 5.97
C GLY A 147 13.07 4.77 6.90
N TYR A 148 13.19 5.42 8.06
CA TYR A 148 12.08 5.60 9.00
C TYR A 148 11.00 6.51 8.40
N ILE A 149 11.41 7.65 7.82
CA ILE A 149 10.51 8.57 7.11
C ILE A 149 9.81 7.85 5.95
N ALA A 150 10.57 7.07 5.19
CA ALA A 150 10.04 6.30 4.08
C ALA A 150 8.94 5.33 4.55
N ALA A 151 9.27 4.46 5.51
CA ALA A 151 8.38 3.40 5.98
C ALA A 151 7.08 3.92 6.59
N TYR A 152 7.11 5.06 7.28
CA TYR A 152 5.98 5.52 8.09
C TYR A 152 5.26 6.76 7.56
N TRP A 153 5.81 7.53 6.63
CA TRP A 153 5.10 8.68 6.04
C TRP A 153 5.00 8.58 4.53
N LEU A 154 6.13 8.36 3.86
CA LEU A 154 6.17 8.41 2.40
C LEU A 154 5.36 7.27 1.76
N TYR A 155 5.66 6.01 2.09
CA TYR A 155 4.96 4.85 1.52
C TYR A 155 3.49 4.80 1.93
N PRO A 156 3.12 5.01 3.22
CA PRO A 156 1.71 5.05 3.61
C PRO A 156 0.91 6.14 2.89
N THR A 157 1.47 7.34 2.72
CA THR A 157 0.83 8.42 1.96
C THR A 157 0.65 8.05 0.50
N ALA A 158 1.71 7.51 -0.11
CA ALA A 158 1.69 7.07 -1.50
C ALA A 158 0.58 6.04 -1.71
N GLU A 159 0.60 4.95 -0.92
CA GLU A 159 -0.37 3.87 -0.99
C GLU A 159 -1.80 4.37 -0.77
N ALA A 160 -2.05 5.23 0.21
CA ALA A 160 -3.37 5.82 0.44
C ALA A 160 -3.89 6.60 -0.78
N LEU A 161 -3.02 7.38 -1.44
CA LEU A 161 -3.38 8.08 -2.69
C LEU A 161 -3.66 7.08 -3.83
N ILE A 162 -2.87 6.01 -3.94
CA ILE A 162 -3.11 4.94 -4.93
C ILE A 162 -4.47 4.26 -4.70
N ILE A 163 -4.82 3.97 -3.44
CA ILE A 163 -6.10 3.36 -3.07
C ILE A 163 -7.27 4.29 -3.44
N ASP A 164 -7.10 5.61 -3.22
CA ASP A 164 -8.09 6.61 -3.64
C ASP A 164 -8.20 6.70 -5.18
N GLY A 165 -7.08 6.61 -5.89
CA GLY A 165 -7.06 6.52 -7.35
C GLY A 165 -7.81 5.29 -7.87
N PHE A 166 -7.55 4.12 -7.26
CA PHE A 166 -8.25 2.88 -7.57
C PHE A 166 -9.76 2.99 -7.31
N TYR A 167 -10.17 3.61 -6.21
CA TYR A 167 -11.58 3.87 -5.92
C TYR A 167 -12.28 4.64 -7.05
N HIS A 168 -11.69 5.75 -7.50
CA HIS A 168 -12.25 6.54 -8.59
C HIS A 168 -12.23 5.79 -9.93
N MET A 169 -11.18 5.04 -10.22
CA MET A 169 -11.11 4.19 -11.41
C MET A 169 -12.24 3.15 -11.40
N GLN A 170 -12.47 2.48 -10.26
CA GLN A 170 -13.57 1.51 -10.13
C GLN A 170 -14.94 2.16 -10.29
N LEU A 171 -15.15 3.38 -9.76
CA LEU A 171 -16.39 4.13 -10.03
C LEU A 171 -16.57 4.40 -11.53
N ALA A 172 -15.51 4.76 -12.25
CA ALA A 172 -15.56 4.98 -13.70
C ALA A 172 -15.92 3.70 -14.48
N LEU A 173 -15.43 2.55 -14.03
CA LEU A 173 -15.62 1.25 -14.70
C LEU A 173 -16.96 0.58 -14.38
N THR A 174 -17.48 0.75 -13.17
CA THR A 174 -18.60 -0.06 -12.64
C THR A 174 -19.91 0.70 -12.43
N SER A 175 -19.93 2.03 -12.61
CA SER A 175 -21.15 2.82 -12.43
C SER A 175 -22.23 2.45 -13.44
N VAL A 176 -23.44 2.15 -12.95
CA VAL A 176 -24.63 1.87 -13.76
C VAL A 176 -25.79 2.79 -13.33
N PRO A 177 -26.48 3.47 -14.28
CA PRO A 177 -26.20 3.52 -15.71
C PRO A 177 -24.90 4.29 -16.03
N VAL A 178 -24.29 3.96 -17.18
CA VAL A 178 -23.09 4.64 -17.65
C VAL A 178 -23.41 6.08 -18.02
N ASP A 179 -22.77 7.01 -17.34
CA ASP A 179 -22.77 8.44 -17.65
C ASP A 179 -21.37 8.81 -18.15
N PRO A 180 -21.17 9.03 -19.47
CA PRO A 180 -19.85 9.29 -20.04
C PRO A 180 -19.13 10.50 -19.43
N VAL A 181 -19.88 11.52 -18.99
CA VAL A 181 -19.30 12.71 -18.37
C VAL A 181 -18.74 12.37 -16.99
N LYS A 182 -19.52 11.64 -16.17
CA LYS A 182 -19.07 11.18 -14.85
C LYS A 182 -17.97 10.14 -14.94
N GLN A 183 -17.99 9.28 -15.96
CA GLN A 183 -16.95 8.29 -16.20
C GLN A 183 -15.60 9.00 -16.45
N LYS A 184 -15.56 9.92 -17.41
CA LYS A 184 -14.35 10.71 -17.70
C LYS A 184 -13.87 11.52 -16.50
N ALA A 185 -14.80 12.13 -15.75
CA ALA A 185 -14.47 12.86 -14.53
C ALA A 185 -13.82 11.96 -13.46
N ASN A 186 -14.35 10.74 -13.26
CA ASN A 186 -13.75 9.79 -12.33
C ASN A 186 -12.38 9.29 -12.80
N PHE A 187 -12.19 9.04 -14.11
CA PHE A 187 -10.86 8.74 -14.64
C PHE A 187 -9.87 9.89 -14.43
N ARG A 188 -10.31 11.14 -14.58
CA ARG A 188 -9.47 12.31 -14.28
C ARG A 188 -9.07 12.38 -12.81
N LEU A 189 -10.01 12.16 -11.90
CA LEU A 189 -9.73 12.08 -10.47
C LEU A 189 -8.77 10.92 -10.15
N ALA A 190 -8.98 9.75 -10.76
CA ALA A 190 -8.08 8.62 -10.61
C ALA A 190 -6.66 8.97 -11.05
N TYR A 191 -6.50 9.60 -12.22
CA TYR A 191 -5.21 10.11 -12.71
C TYR A 191 -4.52 11.02 -11.67
N GLU A 192 -5.23 12.01 -11.13
CA GLU A 192 -4.65 12.96 -10.16
C GLU A 192 -4.14 12.24 -8.90
N LYS A 193 -4.89 11.26 -8.42
CA LYS A 193 -4.53 10.46 -7.24
C LYS A 193 -3.37 9.50 -7.52
N TYR A 194 -3.40 8.76 -8.63
CA TYR A 194 -2.31 7.89 -9.05
C TYR A 194 -1.03 8.68 -9.27
N LEU A 195 -1.09 9.83 -9.94
CA LEU A 195 0.06 10.69 -10.17
C LEU A 195 0.62 11.22 -8.85
N SER A 196 -0.23 11.74 -7.98
CA SER A 196 0.19 12.24 -6.66
C SER A 196 0.83 11.14 -5.82
N GLY A 197 0.29 9.93 -5.84
CA GLY A 197 0.85 8.77 -5.14
C GLY A 197 2.19 8.33 -5.76
N ALA A 198 2.27 8.25 -7.09
CA ALA A 198 3.50 7.89 -7.79
C ALA A 198 4.66 8.85 -7.43
N GLU A 199 4.39 10.15 -7.32
CA GLU A 199 5.37 11.18 -6.98
C GLU A 199 5.85 11.14 -5.53
N ARG A 200 5.17 10.38 -4.66
CA ARG A 200 5.67 10.15 -3.31
C ARG A 200 6.79 9.12 -3.29
N PHE A 201 6.73 8.08 -4.12
CA PHE A 201 7.77 7.05 -4.18
C PHE A 201 9.12 7.59 -4.65
N PRO A 202 10.26 7.03 -4.18
CA PRO A 202 11.56 7.28 -4.79
C PRO A 202 11.54 7.00 -6.29
N LYS A 203 12.29 7.78 -7.08
CA LYS A 203 12.26 7.68 -8.56
C LYS A 203 12.75 6.34 -9.11
N ASP A 204 13.54 5.63 -8.33
CA ASP A 204 14.10 4.31 -8.58
C ASP A 204 13.30 3.18 -7.90
N ASP A 205 12.15 3.48 -7.29
CA ASP A 205 11.23 2.47 -6.78
C ASP A 205 10.34 1.92 -7.91
N GLU A 206 10.07 0.61 -7.89
CA GLU A 206 9.23 -0.04 -8.89
C GLU A 206 7.79 0.51 -8.94
N ASN A 207 7.26 0.94 -7.80
CA ASN A 207 5.92 1.50 -7.69
C ASN A 207 5.83 2.90 -8.32
N HIS A 208 6.92 3.68 -8.31
CA HIS A 208 6.95 4.97 -8.98
C HIS A 208 6.63 4.80 -10.47
N ALA A 209 7.40 3.96 -11.18
CA ALA A 209 7.19 3.72 -12.60
C ALA A 209 5.82 3.07 -12.89
N TYR A 210 5.42 2.09 -12.09
CA TYR A 210 4.16 1.39 -12.28
C TYR A 210 2.95 2.30 -12.11
N TYR A 211 2.91 3.14 -11.08
CA TYR A 211 1.78 4.04 -10.85
C TYR A 211 1.79 5.28 -11.76
N LEU A 212 2.95 5.68 -12.31
CA LEU A 212 2.95 6.63 -13.44
C LEU A 212 2.23 6.05 -14.66
N LYS A 213 2.42 4.76 -14.93
CA LYS A 213 1.67 4.06 -15.99
C LYS A 213 0.17 4.00 -15.68
N SER A 214 -0.22 3.67 -14.43
CA SER A 214 -1.64 3.69 -14.04
C SER A 214 -2.26 5.09 -14.16
N ALA A 215 -1.51 6.14 -13.79
CA ALA A 215 -1.93 7.52 -13.97
C ALA A 215 -2.14 7.86 -15.47
N LEU A 216 -1.23 7.41 -16.34
CA LEU A 216 -1.32 7.61 -17.79
C LEU A 216 -2.58 6.97 -18.39
N GLU A 217 -2.87 5.73 -18.01
CA GLU A 217 -4.08 5.04 -18.49
C GLU A 217 -5.34 5.80 -18.08
N CYS A 218 -5.45 6.17 -16.81
CA CYS A 218 -6.59 6.97 -16.33
C CYS A 218 -6.68 8.32 -17.06
N LEU A 219 -5.55 8.97 -17.35
CA LEU A 219 -5.52 10.23 -18.09
C LEU A 219 -6.04 10.05 -19.52
N MET A 220 -5.62 9.00 -20.23
CA MET A 220 -6.12 8.66 -21.57
C MET A 220 -7.61 8.36 -21.57
N GLU A 221 -8.10 7.55 -20.63
CA GLU A 221 -9.52 7.19 -20.50
C GLU A 221 -10.40 8.40 -20.13
N SER A 222 -9.82 9.45 -19.53
CA SER A 222 -10.51 10.74 -19.35
C SER A 222 -10.72 11.52 -20.65
N GLY A 223 -10.12 11.07 -21.76
CA GLY A 223 -10.16 11.74 -23.07
C GLY A 223 -9.13 12.87 -23.22
N ALA A 224 -8.04 12.82 -22.45
CA ALA A 224 -6.99 13.82 -22.52
C ALA A 224 -6.20 13.75 -23.84
N THR A 225 -5.69 14.90 -24.27
CA THR A 225 -4.98 15.01 -25.54
C THR A 225 -3.52 14.53 -25.44
N LEU A 226 -2.86 14.39 -26.59
CA LEU A 226 -1.42 14.14 -26.66
C LEU A 226 -0.58 15.24 -25.99
N THR A 227 -1.08 16.47 -25.91
CA THR A 227 -0.45 17.55 -25.14
C THR A 227 -0.28 17.19 -23.66
N GLU A 228 -1.24 16.48 -23.08
CA GLU A 228 -1.21 16.10 -21.67
C GLU A 228 -0.59 14.72 -21.44
N THR A 229 -0.85 13.76 -22.35
CA THR A 229 -0.45 12.37 -22.16
C THR A 229 1.00 12.08 -22.57
N LEU A 230 1.53 12.73 -23.61
CA LEU A 230 2.88 12.50 -24.11
C LEU A 230 3.98 12.82 -23.07
N PRO A 231 3.90 13.92 -22.30
CA PRO A 231 4.86 14.18 -21.21
C PRO A 231 4.86 13.07 -20.14
N LEU A 232 3.72 12.44 -19.89
CA LEU A 232 3.61 11.37 -18.90
C LEU A 232 4.15 10.02 -19.44
N MET A 233 3.99 9.74 -20.74
CA MET A 233 4.69 8.62 -21.41
C MET A 233 6.21 8.75 -21.27
N GLU A 234 6.75 9.94 -21.55
CA GLU A 234 8.19 10.21 -21.43
C GLU A 234 8.68 9.94 -19.99
N ARG A 235 7.89 10.32 -18.98
CA ARG A 235 8.24 10.06 -17.58
C ARG A 235 8.29 8.57 -17.26
N VAL A 236 7.35 7.77 -17.77
CA VAL A 236 7.38 6.31 -17.63
C VAL A 236 8.64 5.74 -18.28
N ARG A 237 8.96 6.16 -19.51
CA ARG A 237 10.19 5.75 -20.23
C ARG A 237 11.46 6.09 -19.47
N LYS A 238 11.52 7.26 -18.81
CA LYS A 238 12.68 7.68 -18.00
C LYS A 238 12.78 6.95 -16.66
N ALA A 239 11.66 6.66 -15.99
CA ALA A 239 11.63 5.97 -14.71
C ALA A 239 11.98 4.47 -14.82
N THR A 240 11.61 3.84 -15.94
CA THR A 240 11.79 2.40 -16.16
C THR A 240 13.25 1.91 -16.01
N PRO A 241 14.27 2.52 -16.67
CA PRO A 241 15.66 2.10 -16.46
C PRO A 241 16.17 2.39 -15.04
N LEU A 242 15.66 3.43 -14.36
CA LEU A 242 16.08 3.76 -13.00
C LEU A 242 15.66 2.68 -12.01
N MET A 243 14.39 2.25 -12.05
CA MET A 243 13.93 1.19 -11.15
C MET A 243 14.60 -0.16 -11.45
N LYS A 244 14.90 -0.46 -12.72
CA LYS A 244 15.50 -1.75 -13.11
C LYS A 244 16.86 -1.99 -12.47
N ASN A 245 17.61 -0.94 -12.16
CA ASN A 245 18.89 -1.07 -11.46
C ASN A 245 18.77 -1.79 -10.09
N ILE A 246 17.60 -1.77 -9.46
CA ILE A 246 17.34 -2.37 -8.15
C ILE A 246 16.29 -3.50 -8.25
N TRP A 247 15.26 -3.32 -9.06
CA TRP A 247 14.02 -4.12 -9.03
C TRP A 247 13.83 -5.02 -10.25
N GLU A 248 14.87 -5.29 -11.05
CA GLU A 248 14.78 -6.12 -12.27
C GLU A 248 14.21 -7.53 -12.00
N THR A 249 14.49 -8.12 -10.84
CA THR A 249 14.08 -9.50 -10.49
C THR A 249 13.02 -9.56 -9.38
N SER A 250 12.40 -8.42 -9.08
CA SER A 250 11.32 -8.30 -8.08
C SER A 250 10.08 -9.13 -8.45
N GLY A 251 9.21 -9.36 -7.45
CA GLY A 251 7.93 -10.04 -7.68
C GLY A 251 7.06 -9.35 -8.73
N MET A 252 7.00 -8.02 -8.75
CA MET A 252 6.24 -7.30 -9.78
C MET A 252 6.82 -7.49 -11.19
N ALA A 253 8.15 -7.55 -11.31
CA ALA A 253 8.82 -7.85 -12.58
C ALA A 253 8.34 -9.20 -13.15
N LEU A 254 8.37 -10.23 -12.29
CA LEU A 254 7.94 -11.59 -12.63
C LEU A 254 6.43 -11.68 -12.92
N CYS A 255 5.63 -10.78 -12.34
CA CYS A 255 4.18 -10.68 -12.54
C CYS A 255 3.77 -9.71 -13.67
N GLY A 256 4.68 -9.35 -14.59
CA GLY A 256 4.33 -8.65 -15.82
C GLY A 256 4.41 -7.12 -15.80
N ARG A 257 4.90 -6.50 -14.71
CA ARG A 257 5.16 -5.05 -14.65
C ARG A 257 6.03 -4.59 -15.82
N ASP A 258 7.11 -5.30 -16.10
CA ASP A 258 8.06 -4.93 -17.15
C ASP A 258 7.43 -4.94 -18.54
N ALA A 259 6.58 -5.94 -18.82
CA ALA A 259 5.81 -5.99 -20.07
C ALA A 259 4.84 -4.81 -20.18
N ALA A 260 4.16 -4.46 -19.08
CA ALA A 260 3.23 -3.33 -19.04
C ALA A 260 3.93 -1.98 -19.28
N LEU A 261 5.11 -1.76 -18.69
CA LEU A 261 5.88 -0.54 -18.91
C LEU A 261 6.49 -0.48 -20.32
N GLN A 262 6.96 -1.63 -20.84
CA GLN A 262 7.45 -1.70 -22.20
C GLN A 262 6.34 -1.40 -23.23
N ALA A 263 5.09 -1.79 -22.95
CA ALA A 263 3.95 -1.44 -23.79
C ALA A 263 3.75 0.08 -23.90
N VAL A 264 3.92 0.82 -22.79
CA VAL A 264 3.87 2.30 -22.80
C VAL A 264 4.98 2.89 -23.65
N ILE A 265 6.22 2.38 -23.53
CA ILE A 265 7.37 2.86 -24.28
C ILE A 265 7.17 2.64 -25.78
N SER A 266 6.76 1.42 -26.18
CA SER A 266 6.49 1.09 -27.58
C SER A 266 5.31 1.93 -28.14
N PHE A 267 4.31 2.23 -27.31
CA PHE A 267 3.20 3.10 -27.68
C PHE A 267 3.67 4.55 -27.90
N GLU A 268 4.51 5.10 -27.01
CA GLU A 268 5.12 6.43 -27.15
C GLU A 268 5.86 6.55 -28.49
N GLU A 269 6.68 5.55 -28.84
CA GLU A 269 7.41 5.51 -30.12
C GLU A 269 6.46 5.55 -31.33
N GLY A 270 5.37 4.78 -31.28
CA GLY A 270 4.34 4.76 -32.32
C GLY A 270 3.61 6.09 -32.46
N VAL A 271 3.29 6.76 -31.35
CA VAL A 271 2.68 8.09 -31.33
C VAL A 271 3.64 9.14 -31.90
N GLN A 272 4.91 9.14 -31.48
CA GLN A 272 5.90 10.07 -31.99
C GLN A 272 6.13 9.92 -33.50
N LYS A 273 6.09 8.69 -34.02
CA LYS A 273 6.16 8.45 -35.47
C LYS A 273 4.96 9.07 -36.19
N GLN A 274 3.74 8.82 -35.71
CA GLN A 274 2.52 9.36 -36.31
C GLN A 274 2.44 10.89 -36.26
N LEU A 275 2.97 11.52 -35.19
CA LEU A 275 3.11 12.98 -35.11
C LEU A 275 4.08 13.51 -36.18
N LYS A 276 5.21 12.83 -36.42
CA LYS A 276 6.18 13.21 -37.46
C LYS A 276 5.61 13.04 -38.87
N ASP A 277 4.86 11.98 -39.09
CA ASP A 277 4.23 11.66 -40.37
C ASP A 277 2.96 12.52 -40.63
N GLY A 278 2.54 13.31 -39.64
CA GLY A 278 1.38 14.21 -39.73
C GLY A 278 0.02 13.51 -39.65
N THR A 279 -0.02 12.23 -39.27
CA THR A 279 -1.28 11.48 -39.11
C THR A 279 -1.93 11.72 -37.75
N LEU A 280 -1.19 12.26 -36.79
CA LEU A 280 -1.69 12.76 -35.51
C LEU A 280 -1.22 14.20 -35.28
N THR A 281 -1.92 14.88 -34.40
CA THR A 281 -1.64 16.22 -33.89
C THR A 281 -1.64 16.21 -32.36
N MET A 282 -1.05 17.23 -31.74
CA MET A 282 -1.01 17.34 -30.27
C MET A 282 -2.39 17.48 -29.60
N ASN A 283 -3.44 17.77 -30.38
CA ASN A 283 -4.82 17.90 -29.90
C ASN A 283 -5.60 16.57 -29.96
N ASP A 284 -5.04 15.54 -30.60
CA ASP A 284 -5.72 14.25 -30.70
C ASP A 284 -5.69 13.52 -29.35
N SER A 285 -6.76 12.77 -29.09
CA SER A 285 -6.89 11.87 -27.94
C SER A 285 -6.70 10.44 -28.42
N VAL A 286 -5.76 9.72 -27.81
CA VAL A 286 -5.47 8.32 -28.14
C VAL A 286 -5.48 7.48 -26.87
N THR A 287 -5.88 6.22 -27.00
CA THR A 287 -5.88 5.24 -25.91
C THR A 287 -4.94 4.09 -26.24
N MET A 288 -4.30 3.51 -25.22
CA MET A 288 -3.50 2.31 -25.40
C MET A 288 -4.42 1.10 -25.66
N PRO A 289 -4.04 0.17 -26.54
CA PRO A 289 -4.77 -1.08 -26.69
C PRO A 289 -4.76 -1.81 -25.35
N HIS A 290 -5.92 -2.23 -24.85
CA HIS A 290 -6.01 -2.97 -23.60
C HIS A 290 -5.28 -4.31 -23.77
N SER A 291 -4.10 -4.44 -23.18
CA SER A 291 -3.49 -5.75 -22.94
C SER A 291 -4.34 -6.42 -21.87
N GLY A 292 -5.32 -7.22 -22.29
CA GLY A 292 -6.28 -7.88 -21.40
C GLY A 292 -5.56 -8.52 -20.22
N ASN A 293 -5.73 -7.91 -19.04
CA ASN A 293 -5.48 -8.35 -17.67
C ASN A 293 -5.41 -7.08 -16.81
N LEU A 294 -6.57 -6.49 -16.54
CA LEU A 294 -6.80 -5.63 -15.37
C LEU A 294 -7.30 -6.51 -14.23
#